data_AF-A0A354B1A2-F1
#
_entry.id   AF-A0A354B1A2-F1
#
_cell.length_a   1.000
_cell.length_b   1.000
_cell.length_c   1.000
_cell.angle_alpha   90.00
_cell.angle_beta   90.00
_cell.angle_gamma   90.00
#
_symmetry.space_group_name_H-M   'P 1'
#
loop_
_entity.id
_entity.type
_entity.pdbx_description
1 polymer ?
#
loop_
_entity_poly.entity_id
_entity_poly.type
_entity_poly.pdbx_seq_one_letter_code
_entity_poly.pdbx_strand_id
1 'polypeptide(L)'
;DKSFTVMADLILKVLPTNRRAKEAFAYYRDGMSAQADGEYAEALENYEEALKLEDDPNDRAFILYNMALVFASNGEHSKALDFYGQALELNSKMPQVLNNIAVIHHHLGSLAEERGEADKADHCFDLAAEYWSKAIRLAPNNYIEAQNWLKTSGRGSVDVYF
;
A
#
# COMPACT_ATOMS: atom_id res chain seq x y z
N ASP A 1 12.86 -31.96 -34.37
CA ASP A 1 12.73 -33.04 -33.37
C ASP A 1 11.41 -32.85 -32.64
N LYS A 2 10.43 -33.75 -32.84
CA LYS A 2 9.07 -33.62 -32.27
C LYS A 2 9.05 -33.77 -30.75
N SER A 3 10.11 -34.36 -30.19
CA SER A 3 10.29 -34.61 -28.75
C SER A 3 10.49 -33.31 -27.97
N PHE A 4 11.21 -32.35 -28.56
CA PHE A 4 11.51 -31.05 -27.93
C PHE A 4 10.27 -30.15 -27.85
N THR A 5 9.43 -30.14 -28.89
CA THR A 5 8.17 -29.37 -28.93
C THR A 5 7.14 -29.92 -27.94
N VAL A 6 7.04 -31.25 -27.80
CA VAL A 6 6.14 -31.87 -26.82
C VAL A 6 6.58 -31.58 -25.39
N MET A 7 7.89 -31.57 -25.10
CA MET A 7 8.42 -31.23 -23.78
C MET A 7 8.23 -29.74 -23.43
N ALA A 8 8.38 -28.83 -24.40
CA ALA A 8 8.11 -27.40 -24.20
C ALA A 8 6.62 -27.12 -23.94
N ASP A 9 5.73 -27.78 -24.68
CA ASP A 9 4.28 -27.73 -24.43
C ASP A 9 3.90 -28.37 -23.09
N LEU A 10 4.62 -29.40 -22.65
CA LEU A 10 4.44 -30.00 -21.33
C LEU A 10 4.91 -29.05 -20.23
N ILE A 11 6.06 -28.38 -20.37
CA ILE A 11 6.58 -27.39 -19.42
C ILE A 11 5.62 -26.18 -19.32
N LEU A 12 5.06 -25.73 -20.44
CA LEU A 12 4.03 -24.69 -20.45
C LEU A 12 2.70 -25.14 -19.83
N LYS A 13 2.30 -26.41 -20.00
CA LYS A 13 1.14 -27.02 -19.32
C LYS A 13 1.38 -27.32 -17.84
N VAL A 14 2.63 -27.46 -17.43
CA VAL A 14 3.09 -27.71 -16.04
C VAL A 14 3.41 -26.40 -15.29
N LEU A 15 3.13 -25.23 -15.89
CA LEU A 15 3.09 -23.94 -15.17
C LEU A 15 1.64 -23.48 -14.93
N PRO A 16 0.89 -24.08 -13.98
CA PRO A 16 -0.37 -23.53 -13.46
C PRO A 16 -0.24 -22.06 -13.06
N THR A 17 0.96 -21.66 -12.64
CA THR A 17 1.37 -20.31 -12.30
C THR A 17 1.03 -19.29 -13.39
N ASN A 18 1.13 -19.62 -14.67
CA ASN A 18 0.87 -18.65 -15.74
C ASN A 18 -0.63 -18.38 -15.94
N ARG A 19 -1.48 -19.41 -15.86
CA ARG A 19 -2.95 -19.21 -15.95
C ARG A 19 -3.48 -18.52 -14.70
N ARG A 20 -3.07 -19.00 -13.53
CA ARG A 20 -3.51 -18.45 -12.24
C ARG A 20 -3.06 -17.00 -12.07
N ALA A 21 -1.81 -16.66 -12.39
CA ALA A 21 -1.32 -15.28 -12.34
C ALA A 21 -2.02 -14.38 -13.37
N LYS A 22 -2.33 -14.87 -14.57
CA LYS A 22 -3.13 -14.10 -15.56
C LYS A 22 -4.53 -13.80 -15.05
N GLU A 23 -5.15 -14.77 -14.37
CA GLU A 23 -6.48 -14.62 -13.78
C GLU A 23 -6.44 -13.65 -12.58
N ALA A 24 -5.44 -13.79 -11.70
CA ALA A 24 -5.17 -12.84 -10.62
C ALA A 24 -4.99 -11.41 -11.15
N PHE A 25 -4.20 -11.26 -12.23
CA PHE A 25 -3.96 -9.96 -12.87
C PHE A 25 -5.22 -9.38 -13.52
N ALA A 26 -6.11 -10.21 -14.07
CA ALA A 26 -7.38 -9.75 -14.61
C ALA A 26 -8.27 -9.17 -13.49
N TYR A 27 -8.48 -9.93 -12.42
CA TYR A 27 -9.20 -9.45 -11.23
C TYR A 27 -8.58 -8.18 -10.65
N TYR A 28 -7.25 -8.12 -10.55
CA TYR A 28 -6.55 -6.92 -10.07
C TYR A 28 -6.85 -5.69 -10.93
N ARG A 29 -6.85 -5.86 -12.27
CA ARG A 29 -7.16 -4.76 -13.20
C ARG A 29 -8.62 -4.33 -13.14
N ASP A 30 -9.53 -5.27 -12.99
CA ASP A 30 -10.96 -4.98 -12.85
C ASP A 30 -11.21 -4.24 -11.52
N GLY A 31 -10.54 -4.65 -10.44
CA GLY A 31 -10.55 -3.95 -9.16
C GLY A 31 -10.03 -2.51 -9.24
N MET A 32 -8.94 -2.27 -9.97
CA MET A 32 -8.43 -0.91 -10.23
C MET A 32 -9.41 -0.07 -11.05
N SER A 33 -10.10 -0.68 -12.02
CA SER A 33 -11.12 0.02 -12.83
C SER A 33 -12.30 0.44 -11.96
N ALA A 34 -12.89 -0.50 -11.22
CA ALA A 34 -14.01 -0.25 -10.32
C ALA A 34 -13.64 0.81 -9.26
N GLN A 35 -12.42 0.76 -8.72
CA GLN A 35 -11.94 1.78 -7.78
C GLN A 35 -11.87 3.18 -8.43
N ALA A 36 -11.40 3.28 -9.67
CA ALA A 36 -11.34 4.55 -10.39
C ALA A 36 -12.74 5.11 -10.68
N ASP A 37 -13.73 4.24 -10.85
CA ASP A 37 -15.14 4.59 -11.07
C ASP A 37 -15.90 4.85 -9.75
N GLY A 38 -15.26 4.66 -8.60
CA GLY A 38 -15.84 4.86 -7.25
C GLY A 38 -16.68 3.68 -6.76
N GLU A 39 -16.66 2.55 -7.47
CA GLU A 39 -17.38 1.32 -7.16
C GLU A 39 -16.59 0.49 -6.14
N TYR A 40 -16.46 1.02 -4.93
CA TYR A 40 -15.55 0.48 -3.91
C TYR A 40 -15.85 -0.93 -3.43
N ALA A 41 -17.12 -1.34 -3.40
CA ALA A 41 -17.50 -2.71 -3.05
C ALA A 41 -17.01 -3.70 -4.11
N GLU A 42 -17.26 -3.41 -5.39
CA GLU A 42 -16.80 -4.23 -6.51
C GLU A 42 -15.27 -4.24 -6.61
N ALA A 43 -14.62 -3.11 -6.33
CA ALA A 43 -13.16 -3.04 -6.27
C ALA A 43 -12.59 -4.02 -5.23
N LEU A 44 -13.16 -4.04 -4.01
CA LEU A 44 -12.73 -4.93 -2.94
C LEU A 44 -12.98 -6.41 -3.29
N GLU A 45 -14.13 -6.74 -3.88
CA GLU A 45 -14.43 -8.12 -4.33
C GLU A 45 -13.39 -8.60 -5.36
N ASN A 46 -13.09 -7.77 -6.36
CA ASN A 46 -12.08 -8.08 -7.37
C ASN A 46 -10.67 -8.21 -6.76
N TYR A 47 -10.29 -7.31 -5.84
CA TYR A 47 -9.00 -7.43 -5.15
C TYR A 47 -8.90 -8.68 -4.27
N GLU A 48 -9.98 -9.10 -3.62
CA GLU A 48 -10.02 -10.34 -2.85
C GLU A 48 -9.81 -11.58 -3.74
N GLU A 49 -10.46 -11.63 -4.92
CA GLU A 49 -10.23 -12.71 -5.88
C GLU A 49 -8.79 -12.70 -6.43
N ALA A 50 -8.26 -11.52 -6.74
CA ALA A 50 -6.85 -11.39 -7.13
C ALA A 50 -5.91 -11.92 -6.04
N LEU A 51 -6.16 -11.57 -4.77
CA LEU A 51 -5.34 -11.99 -3.64
C LEU A 51 -5.42 -13.49 -3.36
N LYS A 52 -6.56 -14.14 -3.64
CA LYS A 52 -6.69 -15.62 -3.54
C LYS A 52 -5.87 -16.35 -4.59
N LEU A 53 -5.67 -15.74 -5.75
CA LEU A 53 -5.01 -16.34 -6.90
C LEU A 53 -3.51 -16.01 -6.98
N GLU A 54 -3.10 -14.85 -6.48
CA GLU A 54 -1.71 -14.39 -6.55
C GLU A 54 -0.82 -15.07 -5.50
N ASP A 55 0.33 -15.57 -5.95
CA ASP A 55 1.32 -16.24 -5.10
C ASP A 55 2.57 -15.37 -4.89
N ASP A 56 2.88 -14.40 -5.77
CA ASP A 56 4.04 -13.52 -5.63
C ASP A 56 3.86 -12.51 -4.46
N PRO A 57 4.78 -12.48 -3.48
CA PRO A 57 4.64 -11.58 -2.33
C PRO A 57 4.58 -10.09 -2.69
N ASN A 58 5.26 -9.64 -3.75
CA ASN A 58 5.25 -8.23 -4.13
C ASN A 58 3.92 -7.87 -4.77
N ASP A 59 3.41 -8.70 -5.69
CA ASP A 59 2.12 -8.45 -6.33
C ASP A 59 0.98 -8.49 -5.30
N ARG A 60 1.01 -9.44 -4.36
CA ARG A 60 0.11 -9.47 -3.20
C ARG A 60 0.19 -8.19 -2.36
N ALA A 61 1.39 -7.65 -2.13
CA ALA A 61 1.56 -6.40 -1.40
C ALA A 61 0.90 -5.21 -2.12
N PHE A 62 0.95 -5.15 -3.45
CA PHE A 62 0.25 -4.13 -4.24
C PHE A 62 -1.28 -4.28 -4.21
N ILE A 63 -1.79 -5.52 -4.22
CA ILE A 63 -3.23 -5.77 -4.05
C ILE A 63 -3.69 -5.26 -2.68
N LEU A 64 -3.00 -5.64 -1.60
CA LEU A 64 -3.30 -5.18 -0.24
C LEU A 64 -3.20 -3.65 -0.10
N TYR A 65 -2.20 -3.02 -0.75
CA TYR A 65 -2.07 -1.57 -0.82
C TYR A 65 -3.30 -0.90 -1.45
N ASN A 66 -3.84 -1.45 -2.54
CA ASN A 66 -5.02 -0.88 -3.17
C ASN A 66 -6.30 -1.11 -2.36
N MET A 67 -6.45 -2.26 -1.70
CA MET A 67 -7.54 -2.47 -0.74
C MET A 67 -7.48 -1.43 0.39
N ALA A 68 -6.29 -1.17 0.93
CA ALA A 68 -6.09 -0.13 1.94
C ALA A 68 -6.43 1.27 1.44
N LEU A 69 -6.11 1.61 0.19
CA LEU A 69 -6.55 2.87 -0.43
C LEU A 69 -8.07 2.99 -0.47
N VAL A 70 -8.79 1.92 -0.82
CA VAL A 70 -10.26 1.92 -0.82
C VAL A 70 -10.82 2.20 0.58
N PHE A 71 -10.31 1.52 1.61
CA PHE A 71 -10.72 1.77 2.99
C PHE A 71 -10.37 3.19 3.46
N ALA A 72 -9.21 3.72 3.07
CA ALA A 72 -8.80 5.07 3.41
C ALA A 72 -9.74 6.11 2.78
N SER A 73 -10.13 5.93 1.51
CA SER A 73 -11.09 6.79 0.82
C SER A 73 -12.48 6.78 1.45
N ASN A 74 -12.87 5.67 2.10
CA ASN A 74 -14.11 5.56 2.86
C ASN A 74 -14.02 6.08 4.31
N GLY A 75 -12.87 6.61 4.73
CA GLY A 75 -12.64 7.05 6.12
C GLY A 75 -12.47 5.90 7.12
N GLU A 76 -12.38 4.65 6.65
CA GLU A 76 -12.14 3.46 7.47
C GLU A 76 -10.64 3.32 7.81
N HIS A 77 -10.07 4.35 8.43
CA HIS A 77 -8.63 4.48 8.68
C HIS A 77 -8.02 3.29 9.42
N SER A 78 -8.73 2.71 10.40
CA SER A 78 -8.24 1.53 11.12
C SER A 78 -8.05 0.31 10.22
N LYS A 79 -8.96 0.08 9.25
CA LYS A 79 -8.82 -1.00 8.28
C LYS A 79 -7.72 -0.71 7.28
N ALA A 80 -7.65 0.55 6.80
CA ALA A 80 -6.58 0.96 5.90
C ALA A 80 -5.19 0.72 6.51
N LEU A 81 -4.99 1.10 7.78
CA LEU A 81 -3.73 0.86 8.50
C LEU A 81 -3.39 -0.64 8.63
N ASP A 82 -4.40 -1.49 8.87
CA ASP A 82 -4.20 -2.95 8.94
C ASP A 82 -3.72 -3.52 7.59
N PHE A 83 -4.43 -3.21 6.50
CA PHE A 83 -4.04 -3.65 5.15
C PHE A 83 -2.69 -3.07 4.70
N TYR A 84 -2.38 -1.81 5.04
CA TYR A 84 -1.05 -1.25 4.81
C TYR A 84 0.03 -1.98 5.61
N GLY A 85 -0.25 -2.38 6.84
CA GLY A 85 0.64 -3.20 7.66
C GLY A 85 0.94 -4.54 6.98
N GLN A 86 -0.11 -5.26 6.56
CA GLN A 86 0.03 -6.52 5.82
C GLN A 86 0.83 -6.35 4.51
N ALA A 87 0.64 -5.25 3.78
CA ALA A 87 1.44 -4.95 2.59
C ALA A 87 2.94 -4.76 2.92
N LEU A 88 3.26 -4.05 4.01
CA LEU A 88 4.65 -3.85 4.45
C LEU A 88 5.31 -5.11 5.02
N GLU A 89 4.52 -6.04 5.58
CA GLU A 89 5.02 -7.37 5.99
C GLU A 89 5.49 -8.19 4.80
N LEU A 90 4.78 -8.10 3.66
CA LEU A 90 5.17 -8.78 2.41
C LEU A 90 6.28 -8.03 1.67
N ASN A 91 6.22 -6.71 1.63
CA ASN A 91 7.21 -5.86 0.99
C ASN A 91 7.46 -4.58 1.80
N SER A 92 8.54 -4.58 2.58
CA SER A 92 8.89 -3.46 3.43
C SER A 92 9.40 -2.22 2.69
N LYS A 93 9.56 -2.28 1.36
CA LYS A 93 10.13 -1.20 0.52
C LYS A 93 9.08 -0.52 -0.35
N MET A 94 7.94 -0.18 0.24
CA MET A 94 6.83 0.51 -0.43
C MET A 94 6.67 1.94 0.11
N PRO A 95 7.41 2.93 -0.44
CA PRO A 95 7.35 4.30 0.05
C PRO A 95 5.95 4.91 0.00
N GLN A 96 5.13 4.54 -0.99
CA GLN A 96 3.73 4.95 -1.11
C GLN A 96 2.85 4.44 0.04
N VAL A 97 3.08 3.22 0.53
CA VAL A 97 2.36 2.67 1.69
C VAL A 97 2.76 3.44 2.95
N LEU A 98 4.06 3.62 3.16
CA LEU A 98 4.59 4.37 4.31
C LEU A 98 4.05 5.81 4.33
N ASN A 99 4.01 6.48 3.18
CA ASN A 99 3.44 7.81 3.06
C ASN A 99 1.95 7.84 3.45
N ASN A 100 1.16 6.87 2.99
CA ASN A 100 -0.28 6.88 3.29
C ASN A 100 -0.58 6.57 4.76
N ILE A 101 0.20 5.69 5.39
CA ILE A 101 0.16 5.49 6.85
C ILE A 101 0.45 6.82 7.57
N ALA A 102 1.49 7.53 7.14
CA ALA A 102 1.87 8.81 7.74
C ALA A 102 0.77 9.87 7.59
N VAL A 103 0.15 9.97 6.41
CA VAL A 103 -0.98 10.88 6.14
C VAL A 103 -2.17 10.56 7.04
N ILE A 104 -2.51 9.28 7.24
CA ILE A 104 -3.58 8.89 8.15
C ILE A 104 -3.26 9.32 9.58
N HIS A 105 -2.04 9.04 10.07
CA HIS A 105 -1.66 9.45 11.43
C HIS A 105 -1.62 10.96 11.59
N HIS A 106 -1.15 11.71 10.59
CA HIS A 106 -1.18 13.17 10.60
C HIS A 106 -2.62 13.69 10.72
N HIS A 107 -3.55 13.15 9.93
CA HIS A 107 -4.96 13.50 10.01
C HIS A 107 -5.58 13.18 11.38
N LEU A 108 -5.30 11.99 11.94
CA LEU A 108 -5.76 11.62 13.27
C LEU A 108 -5.18 12.54 14.36
N GLY A 109 -3.94 13.00 14.19
CA GLY A 109 -3.30 13.97 15.06
C GLY A 109 -4.02 15.31 15.05
N SER A 110 -4.34 15.84 13.86
CA SER A 110 -5.13 17.07 13.72
C SER A 110 -6.52 16.95 14.35
N LEU A 111 -7.22 15.82 14.15
CA LEU A 111 -8.52 15.59 14.79
C LEU A 111 -8.43 15.52 16.33
N ALA A 112 -7.35 14.94 16.86
CA ALA A 112 -7.12 14.89 18.30
C ALA A 112 -6.82 16.29 18.87
N GLU A 113 -6.06 17.11 18.14
CA GLU A 113 -5.79 18.52 18.50
C GLU A 113 -7.09 19.35 18.54
N GLU A 114 -7.95 19.22 17.52
CA GLU A 114 -9.27 19.88 17.49
C GLU A 114 -10.16 19.49 18.67
N ARG A 115 -9.99 18.27 19.20
CA ARG A 115 -10.71 17.74 20.37
C ARG A 115 -10.05 18.11 21.70
N GLY A 116 -8.90 18.78 21.68
CA GLY A 116 -8.12 19.11 22.89
C GLY A 116 -7.41 17.91 23.50
N GLU A 117 -7.23 16.82 22.76
CA GLU A 117 -6.56 15.59 23.20
C GLU A 117 -5.06 15.64 22.90
N ALA A 118 -4.32 16.53 23.58
CA ALA A 118 -2.92 16.84 23.27
C ALA A 118 -1.99 15.61 23.20
N ASP A 119 -2.04 14.70 24.19
CA ASP A 119 -1.18 13.51 24.21
C ASP A 119 -1.41 12.58 23.01
N LYS A 120 -2.67 12.45 22.58
CA LYS A 120 -3.03 11.65 21.40
C LYS A 120 -2.58 12.33 20.12
N ALA A 121 -2.72 13.66 20.05
CA ALA A 121 -2.27 14.44 18.91
C ALA A 121 -0.75 14.27 18.72
N ASP A 122 0.03 14.47 19.78
CA ASP A 122 1.48 14.31 19.75
C ASP A 122 1.89 12.90 19.34
N HIS A 123 1.27 11.86 19.92
CA HIS A 123 1.54 10.47 19.53
C HIS A 123 1.29 10.22 18.04
N CYS A 124 0.19 10.73 17.51
CA CYS A 124 -0.15 10.58 16.09
C CYS A 124 0.83 11.34 15.19
N PHE A 125 1.24 12.55 15.56
CA PHE A 125 2.24 13.30 14.81
C PHE A 125 3.62 12.64 14.83
N ASP A 126 3.99 12.00 15.93
CA ASP A 126 5.25 11.26 16.01
C ASP A 126 5.25 10.02 15.11
N LEU A 127 4.13 9.28 15.05
CA LEU A 127 3.95 8.19 14.09
C LEU A 127 4.01 8.71 12.65
N ALA A 128 3.32 9.80 12.34
CA ALA A 128 3.39 10.42 11.01
C ALA A 128 4.84 10.76 10.62
N ALA A 129 5.59 11.35 11.55
CA ALA A 129 6.99 11.71 11.33
C ALA A 129 7.87 10.49 11.07
N GLU A 130 7.68 9.41 11.84
CA GLU A 130 8.42 8.16 11.67
C GLU A 130 8.20 7.56 10.27
N TYR A 131 6.94 7.43 9.86
CA TYR A 131 6.57 6.82 8.58
C TYR A 131 6.99 7.67 7.38
N TRP A 132 6.83 9.00 7.44
CA TRP A 132 7.35 9.89 6.40
C TRP A 132 8.87 9.83 6.30
N SER A 133 9.58 9.78 7.43
CA SER A 133 11.05 9.62 7.41
C SER A 133 11.47 8.31 6.74
N LYS A 134 10.75 7.20 6.98
CA LYS A 134 10.98 5.93 6.25
C LYS A 134 10.67 6.07 4.76
N ALA A 135 9.57 6.71 4.39
CA ALA A 135 9.18 6.90 2.98
C ALA A 135 10.22 7.75 2.22
N ILE A 136 10.69 8.84 2.81
CA ILE A 136 11.70 9.73 2.23
C ILE A 136 13.03 9.01 2.03
N ARG A 137 13.47 8.18 2.99
CA ARG A 137 14.70 7.38 2.80
C ARG A 137 14.65 6.44 1.60
N LEU A 138 13.46 5.93 1.26
CA LEU A 138 13.27 5.06 0.11
C LEU A 138 13.07 5.85 -1.20
N ALA A 139 12.45 7.02 -1.14
CA ALA A 139 12.21 7.89 -2.29
C ALA A 139 12.42 9.38 -1.92
N PRO A 140 13.68 9.87 -1.88
CA PRO A 140 14.02 11.20 -1.36
C PRO A 140 13.39 12.38 -2.12
N ASN A 141 12.98 12.17 -3.37
CA ASN A 141 12.45 13.25 -4.21
C ASN A 141 10.91 13.26 -4.30
N ASN A 142 10.22 12.33 -3.63
CA ASN A 142 8.77 12.13 -3.85
C ASN A 142 7.87 12.83 -2.83
N TYR A 143 8.37 13.16 -1.63
CA TYR A 143 7.53 13.60 -0.50
C TYR A 143 7.96 14.97 0.05
N ILE A 144 8.01 15.98 -0.81
CA ILE A 144 8.47 17.34 -0.47
C ILE A 144 7.61 17.98 0.63
N GLU A 145 6.29 17.78 0.58
CA GLU A 145 5.38 18.29 1.61
C GLU A 145 5.67 17.67 2.98
N ALA A 146 5.92 16.35 3.02
CA ALA A 146 6.33 15.67 4.23
C ALA A 146 7.67 16.18 4.77
N GLN A 147 8.66 16.42 3.90
CA GLN A 147 9.94 17.03 4.29
C GLN A 147 9.75 18.41 4.90
N ASN A 148 8.92 19.24 4.28
CA ASN A 148 8.62 20.57 4.79
C ASN A 148 7.91 20.50 6.14
N TRP A 149 6.92 19.62 6.29
CA TRP A 149 6.21 19.43 7.55
C TRP A 149 7.13 18.92 8.66
N LEU A 150 8.01 17.94 8.37
CA LEU A 150 9.02 17.44 9.31
C LEU A 150 9.95 18.56 9.79
N LYS A 151 10.33 19.47 8.88
CA LYS A 151 11.18 20.62 9.19
C LYS A 151 10.48 21.65 10.06
N THR A 152 9.25 22.03 9.71
CA THR A 152 8.52 23.08 10.43
C THR A 152 8.00 22.60 11.79
N SER A 153 7.64 21.33 11.90
CA SER A 153 7.20 20.72 13.16
C SER A 153 8.34 20.38 14.13
N GLY A 154 9.60 20.47 13.69
CA GLY A 154 10.77 20.05 14.47
C GLY A 154 10.92 18.53 14.63
N ARG A 155 10.14 17.73 13.87
CA ARG A 155 10.13 16.25 13.96
C ARG A 155 11.03 15.56 12.94
N GLY A 156 11.67 16.31 12.05
CA GLY A 156 12.64 15.75 11.10
C GLY A 156 13.97 15.40 11.74
N SER A 157 14.49 14.20 11.48
CA SER A 157 15.89 13.87 11.79
C SER A 157 16.85 14.48 10.77
N VAL A 158 18.11 14.68 11.16
CA VAL A 158 19.19 15.20 10.29
C VAL A 158 19.28 14.41 8.97
N ASP A 159 19.08 13.09 9.02
CA ASP A 159 19.16 12.17 7.88
C ASP A 159 18.04 12.32 6.83
N VAL A 160 17.03 13.17 7.07
CA VAL A 160 15.93 13.39 6.11
C VAL A 160 16.29 14.45 5.06
N TYR A 161 17.37 15.22 5.29
CA TYR A 161 17.71 16.41 4.49
C TYR A 161 18.97 16.29 3.62
N PHE A 162 19.60 15.11 3.57
CA PHE A 162 20.85 14.86 2.83
C PHE A 162 20.68 13.78 1.76
#